data_AF-A0A2E3EZY4-F1
#
_entry.id   AF-A0A2E3EZY4-F1
#
_cell.length_a   1.000
_cell.length_b   1.000
_cell.length_c   1.000
_cell.angle_alpha   90.00
_cell.angle_beta   90.00
_cell.angle_gamma   90.00
#
_symmetry.space_group_name_H-M   'P 1'
#
loop_
_entity.id
_entity.type
_entity.pdbx_description
1 polymer ?
#
loop_
_entity_poly.entity_id
_entity_poly.type
_entity_poly.pdbx_seq_one_letter_code
_entity_poly.pdbx_strand_id
1 'polypeptide(L)'
;MKTLNTVAALGVTILTVSCVSKKKYTELQSQYDNTRVTLTKTQVEKEELEAKYNAIENRVADYNTKINSLRDENYQKLDLVENLAVMSEDSKAKMRETLKNANQDELSQATSLEDSMNLAISYNLKKNLDENVTSDDDIQVDIDETVVMINVSDKLLFNSGSYRVSRKADDLLKRLADVINSEPAVEVMVEGHTDDQTVKPGAYIKDNWELSVQRSTAIIRELQDKYNVDPAKLIAAGRSSYLPLVDNATKEDRAKNRRTRIIILPNLDKFLSLVSSTD
;
A
#
# COMPACT_ATOMS: atom_id res chain seq x y z
N MET A 1 -73.27 25.92 -107.34
CA MET A 1 -73.88 26.99 -106.53
C MET A 1 -74.21 26.44 -105.15
N LYS A 2 -73.96 27.28 -104.14
CA LYS A 2 -74.19 27.25 -102.68
C LYS A 2 -75.68 26.98 -102.31
N THR A 3 -76.19 26.68 -101.11
CA THR A 3 -75.79 26.55 -99.68
C THR A 3 -77.08 26.09 -98.94
N LEU A 4 -77.04 25.21 -97.92
CA LEU A 4 -76.99 25.49 -96.46
C LEU A 4 -78.27 26.19 -95.89
N ASN A 5 -78.81 26.03 -94.67
CA ASN A 5 -78.85 25.04 -93.57
C ASN A 5 -79.49 25.75 -92.32
N THR A 6 -79.68 25.00 -91.23
CA THR A 6 -79.77 25.38 -89.77
C THR A 6 -81.10 25.91 -89.18
N VAL A 7 -81.69 25.49 -88.03
CA VAL A 7 -81.38 24.68 -86.78
C VAL A 7 -81.31 25.50 -85.47
N ALA A 8 -81.89 24.96 -84.38
CA ALA A 8 -82.02 25.44 -83.00
C ALA A 8 -81.16 24.62 -81.98
N ALA A 9 -81.03 25.08 -80.71
CA ALA A 9 -80.05 24.62 -79.71
C ALA A 9 -80.63 24.05 -78.37
N LEU A 10 -79.87 23.17 -77.70
CA LEU A 10 -80.07 22.55 -76.37
C LEU A 10 -78.68 22.26 -75.70
N GLY A 11 -78.58 22.29 -74.35
CA GLY A 11 -77.32 22.37 -73.56
C GLY A 11 -76.69 21.08 -72.99
N VAL A 12 -75.66 21.18 -72.11
CA VAL A 12 -74.99 20.07 -71.39
C VAL A 12 -74.28 20.51 -70.07
N THR A 13 -74.39 19.70 -69.01
CA THR A 13 -73.70 19.72 -67.69
C THR A 13 -72.34 18.98 -67.74
N ILE A 14 -71.27 19.50 -67.12
CA ILE A 14 -69.90 18.92 -67.16
C ILE A 14 -69.50 18.34 -65.79
N LEU A 15 -69.23 17.02 -65.74
CA LEU A 15 -68.53 16.30 -64.66
C LEU A 15 -67.00 16.43 -64.88
N THR A 16 -66.27 17.13 -64.00
CA THR A 16 -64.80 17.24 -64.10
C THR A 16 -64.12 16.14 -63.30
N VAL A 17 -63.60 15.13 -63.98
CA VAL A 17 -62.70 14.10 -63.43
C VAL A 17 -61.30 14.71 -63.26
N SER A 18 -60.74 14.66 -62.05
CA SER A 18 -59.36 15.10 -61.76
C SER A 18 -58.34 14.07 -62.27
N CYS A 19 -58.07 14.06 -63.58
CA CYS A 19 -57.02 13.24 -64.17
C CYS A 19 -55.67 13.98 -64.15
N VAL A 20 -54.73 13.52 -63.31
CA VAL A 20 -53.32 13.94 -63.35
C VAL A 20 -52.66 13.36 -64.61
N SER A 21 -51.88 14.16 -65.35
CA SER A 21 -51.24 13.67 -66.58
C SER A 21 -50.19 12.60 -66.29
N LYS A 22 -50.14 11.55 -67.12
CA LYS A 22 -49.20 10.41 -66.97
C LYS A 22 -47.75 10.87 -66.78
N LYS A 23 -47.34 11.96 -67.44
CA LYS A 23 -46.02 12.59 -67.31
C LYS A 23 -45.75 13.16 -65.91
N LYS A 24 -46.73 13.84 -65.30
CA LYS A 24 -46.61 14.36 -63.92
C LYS A 24 -46.59 13.24 -62.89
N TYR A 25 -47.34 12.15 -63.13
CA TYR A 25 -47.30 10.97 -62.28
C TYR A 25 -45.94 10.27 -62.32
N THR A 26 -45.36 10.06 -63.52
CA THR A 26 -44.03 9.44 -63.65
C THR A 26 -42.91 10.30 -63.07
N GLU A 27 -43.01 11.62 -63.22
CA GLU A 27 -42.06 12.57 -62.60
C GLU A 27 -42.14 12.51 -61.07
N LEU A 28 -43.36 12.55 -60.51
CA LEU A 28 -43.57 12.47 -59.07
C LEU A 28 -43.12 11.11 -58.51
N GLN A 29 -43.35 10.03 -59.24
CA GLN A 29 -42.84 8.69 -58.89
C GLN A 29 -41.32 8.68 -58.87
N SER A 30 -40.66 9.26 -59.88
CA SER A 30 -39.19 9.35 -59.92
C SER A 30 -38.62 10.20 -58.79
N GLN A 31 -39.25 11.33 -58.45
CA GLN A 31 -38.87 12.17 -57.32
C GLN A 31 -39.08 11.45 -55.98
N TYR A 32 -40.18 10.70 -55.84
CA TYR A 32 -40.44 9.88 -54.66
C TYR A 32 -39.37 8.80 -54.48
N ASP A 33 -39.02 8.09 -55.55
CA ASP A 33 -37.99 7.05 -55.52
C ASP A 33 -36.60 7.63 -55.21
N ASN A 34 -36.23 8.78 -55.81
CA ASN A 34 -34.99 9.48 -55.51
C ASN A 34 -34.92 9.98 -54.06
N THR A 35 -36.02 10.54 -53.55
CA THR A 35 -36.13 11.00 -52.16
C THR A 35 -36.01 9.83 -51.20
N ARG A 36 -36.65 8.69 -51.52
CA ARG A 36 -36.56 7.47 -50.72
C ARG A 36 -35.12 6.94 -50.64
N VAL A 37 -34.42 6.89 -51.78
CA VAL A 37 -33.02 6.47 -51.84
C VAL A 37 -32.12 7.42 -51.03
N THR A 38 -32.32 8.72 -51.18
CA THR A 38 -31.54 9.73 -50.45
C THR A 38 -31.79 9.66 -48.95
N LEU A 39 -33.05 9.44 -48.54
CA LEU A 39 -33.42 9.26 -47.14
C LEU A 39 -32.76 8.02 -46.55
N THR A 40 -32.81 6.87 -47.24
CA THR A 40 -32.12 5.65 -46.80
C THR A 40 -30.62 5.87 -46.68
N LYS A 41 -30.00 6.53 -47.67
CA LYS A 41 -28.56 6.83 -47.63
C LYS A 41 -28.20 7.71 -46.43
N THR A 42 -28.98 8.78 -46.19
CA THR A 42 -28.76 9.70 -45.07
C THR A 42 -28.98 9.01 -43.72
N GLN A 43 -29.96 8.10 -43.64
CA GLN A 43 -30.22 7.29 -42.44
C GLN A 43 -29.00 6.41 -42.10
N VAL A 44 -28.43 5.72 -43.09
CA VAL A 44 -27.23 4.88 -42.91
C VAL A 44 -26.02 5.73 -42.51
N GLU A 45 -25.79 6.86 -43.19
CA GLU A 45 -24.69 7.78 -42.85
C GLU A 45 -24.83 8.33 -41.43
N LYS A 46 -26.06 8.62 -40.98
CA LYS A 46 -26.35 9.05 -39.61
C LYS A 46 -26.04 7.95 -38.59
N GLU A 47 -26.48 6.71 -38.83
CA GLU A 47 -26.20 5.57 -37.96
C GLU A 47 -24.69 5.29 -37.86
N GLU A 48 -23.95 5.39 -38.98
CA GLU A 48 -22.49 5.29 -38.97
C GLU A 48 -21.83 6.43 -38.17
N LEU A 49 -22.36 7.65 -38.26
CA LEU A 49 -21.82 8.81 -37.55
C LEU A 49 -22.09 8.70 -36.03
N GLU A 50 -23.28 8.25 -35.64
CA GLU A 50 -23.64 7.97 -34.24
C GLU A 50 -22.75 6.86 -33.65
N ALA A 51 -22.50 5.79 -34.43
CA ALA A 51 -21.58 4.74 -34.01
C ALA A 51 -20.15 5.26 -33.79
N LYS A 52 -19.65 6.10 -34.70
CA LYS A 52 -18.33 6.75 -34.56
C LYS A 52 -18.29 7.72 -33.37
N TYR A 53 -19.35 8.47 -33.14
CA TYR A 53 -19.47 9.39 -32.02
C TYR A 53 -19.41 8.65 -30.68
N ASN A 54 -20.18 7.57 -30.53
CA ASN A 54 -20.16 6.73 -29.33
C ASN A 54 -18.79 6.08 -29.10
N ALA A 55 -18.11 5.64 -30.16
CA ALA A 55 -16.75 5.11 -30.05
C ALA A 55 -15.74 6.17 -29.57
N ILE A 56 -15.90 7.42 -30.01
CA ILE A 56 -15.07 8.53 -29.55
C ILE A 56 -15.36 8.86 -28.09
N GLU A 57 -16.63 8.94 -27.67
CA GLU A 57 -16.99 9.21 -26.28
C GLU A 57 -16.43 8.15 -25.32
N ASN A 58 -16.54 6.86 -25.67
CA ASN A 58 -15.95 5.79 -24.87
C ASN A 58 -14.43 5.94 -24.75
N ARG A 59 -13.75 6.25 -25.87
CA ARG A 59 -12.30 6.46 -25.88
C ARG A 59 -11.87 7.69 -25.08
N VAL A 60 -12.69 8.74 -25.05
CA VAL A 60 -12.46 9.92 -24.20
C VAL A 60 -12.64 9.56 -22.72
N ALA A 61 -13.64 8.76 -22.37
CA ALA A 61 -13.84 8.28 -21.00
C ALA A 61 -12.66 7.41 -20.52
N ASP A 62 -12.17 6.50 -21.38
CA ASP A 62 -10.99 5.68 -21.10
C ASP A 62 -9.73 6.54 -20.89
N TYR A 63 -9.50 7.53 -21.77
CA TYR A 63 -8.38 8.44 -21.61
C TYR A 63 -8.49 9.30 -20.35
N ASN A 64 -9.67 9.80 -20.01
CA ASN A 64 -9.88 10.56 -18.77
C ASN A 64 -9.61 9.69 -17.53
N THR A 65 -10.07 8.44 -17.53
CA THR A 65 -9.77 7.47 -16.47
C THR A 65 -8.27 7.21 -16.37
N LYS A 66 -7.60 7.02 -17.51
CA LYS A 66 -6.15 6.81 -17.54
C LYS A 66 -5.38 8.03 -17.07
N ILE A 67 -5.76 9.24 -17.50
CA ILE A 67 -5.15 10.51 -17.07
C ILE A 67 -5.30 10.69 -15.56
N ASN A 68 -6.48 10.43 -15.00
CA ASN A 68 -6.69 10.52 -13.55
C ASN A 68 -5.82 9.52 -12.80
N SER A 69 -5.77 8.25 -13.24
CA SER A 69 -4.89 7.24 -12.63
C SER A 69 -3.40 7.61 -12.69
N LEU A 70 -2.93 8.15 -13.81
CA LEU A 70 -1.55 8.62 -13.97
C LEU A 70 -1.27 9.86 -13.14
N ARG A 71 -2.27 10.73 -12.95
CA ARG A 71 -2.15 11.93 -12.13
C ARG A 71 -2.06 11.56 -10.64
N ASP A 72 -2.88 10.62 -10.18
CA ASP A 72 -2.83 10.10 -8.80
C ASP A 72 -1.51 9.36 -8.53
N GLU A 73 -1.05 8.52 -9.45
CA GLU A 73 0.25 7.85 -9.37
C GLU A 73 1.41 8.87 -9.35
N ASN A 74 1.33 9.91 -10.19
CA ASN A 74 2.33 10.97 -10.20
C ASN A 74 2.28 11.83 -8.93
N TYR A 75 1.12 12.08 -8.30
CA TYR A 75 1.03 12.80 -7.03
C TYR A 75 1.65 12.00 -5.88
N GLN A 76 1.42 10.69 -5.82
CA GLN A 76 2.09 9.81 -4.85
C GLN A 76 3.61 9.80 -5.04
N LYS A 77 4.07 9.77 -6.29
CA LYS A 77 5.50 9.93 -6.62
C LYS A 77 6.01 11.34 -6.32
N LEU A 78 5.19 12.38 -6.48
CA LEU A 78 5.58 13.76 -6.23
C LEU A 78 5.76 14.03 -4.73
N ASP A 79 4.91 13.47 -3.87
CA ASP A 79 5.06 13.53 -2.40
C ASP A 79 6.35 12.83 -1.94
N LEU A 80 6.64 11.67 -2.54
CA LEU A 80 7.90 10.94 -2.33
C LEU A 80 9.12 11.71 -2.89
N VAL A 81 8.95 12.37 -4.06
CA VAL A 81 10.00 13.18 -4.70
C VAL A 81 10.17 14.54 -4.03
N GLU A 82 9.17 15.11 -3.38
CA GLU A 82 9.34 16.34 -2.61
C GLU A 82 10.28 16.11 -1.42
N ASN A 83 10.22 14.91 -0.82
CA ASN A 83 11.21 14.45 0.16
C ASN A 83 12.58 14.06 -0.45
N LEU A 84 12.61 13.45 -1.65
CA LEU A 84 13.88 13.03 -2.32
C LEU A 84 14.60 14.13 -3.12
N ALA A 85 13.90 15.14 -3.64
CA ALA A 85 14.44 16.21 -4.47
C ALA A 85 15.26 17.22 -3.65
N VAL A 86 15.10 17.19 -2.33
CA VAL A 86 15.88 17.98 -1.37
C VAL A 86 17.19 17.26 -0.97
N MET A 87 17.41 16.01 -1.39
CA MET A 87 18.64 15.28 -1.04
C MET A 87 19.80 15.65 -1.97
N SER A 88 20.94 16.06 -1.41
CA SER A 88 22.18 16.23 -2.18
C SER A 88 22.66 14.95 -2.87
N GLU A 89 23.55 15.12 -3.84
CA GLU A 89 24.19 13.98 -4.51
C GLU A 89 25.03 13.11 -3.54
N ASP A 90 25.55 13.67 -2.43
CA ASP A 90 26.27 12.90 -1.41
C ASP A 90 25.33 11.94 -0.67
N SER A 91 24.15 12.44 -0.32
CA SER A 91 23.06 11.69 0.28
C SER A 91 22.56 10.53 -0.60
N LYS A 92 22.45 10.74 -1.92
CA LYS A 92 22.14 9.68 -2.88
C LYS A 92 23.28 8.67 -3.02
N ALA A 93 24.54 9.10 -2.92
CA ALA A 93 25.69 8.22 -3.01
C ALA A 93 25.77 7.26 -1.79
N LYS A 94 25.61 7.79 -0.58
CA LYS A 94 25.53 6.98 0.66
C LYS A 94 24.37 5.98 0.61
N MET A 95 23.20 6.41 0.15
CA MET A 95 22.04 5.53 -0.02
C MET A 95 22.32 4.39 -1.00
N ARG A 96 22.94 4.68 -2.16
CA ARG A 96 23.34 3.64 -3.13
C ARG A 96 24.39 2.68 -2.57
N GLU A 97 25.29 3.16 -1.72
CA GLU A 97 26.28 2.32 -1.03
C GLU A 97 25.60 1.36 -0.06
N THR A 98 24.63 1.83 0.74
CA THR A 98 23.83 1.01 1.66
C THR A 98 23.04 -0.07 0.91
N LEU A 99 22.42 0.28 -0.23
CA LEU A 99 21.65 -0.64 -1.06
C LEU A 99 22.51 -1.73 -1.73
N LYS A 100 23.78 -1.45 -2.05
CA LYS A 100 24.70 -2.46 -2.63
C LYS A 100 25.04 -3.59 -1.67
N ASN A 101 25.00 -3.33 -0.36
CA ASN A 101 25.38 -4.30 0.66
C ASN A 101 24.24 -5.25 1.05
N ALA A 102 22.99 -4.93 0.67
CA ALA A 102 21.85 -5.78 0.95
C ALA A 102 21.69 -6.90 -0.11
N ASN A 103 21.08 -8.01 0.29
CA ASN A 103 20.98 -9.21 -0.54
C ASN A 103 20.14 -8.96 -1.81
N GLN A 104 20.74 -9.20 -2.96
CA GLN A 104 20.14 -8.93 -4.28
C GLN A 104 18.83 -9.68 -4.52
N ASP A 105 18.66 -10.86 -3.90
CA ASP A 105 17.43 -11.66 -4.00
C ASP A 105 16.28 -11.05 -3.17
N GLU A 106 16.57 -10.47 -2.00
CA GLU A 106 15.58 -9.83 -1.14
C GLU A 106 15.17 -8.45 -1.69
N LEU A 107 16.13 -7.69 -2.24
CA LEU A 107 15.84 -6.42 -2.92
C LEU A 107 14.95 -6.59 -4.15
N SER A 108 14.99 -7.76 -4.81
CA SER A 108 14.16 -8.02 -5.99
C SER A 108 12.68 -8.21 -5.66
N GLN A 109 12.35 -8.48 -4.40
CA GLN A 109 10.97 -8.61 -3.91
C GLN A 109 10.38 -7.28 -3.42
N ALA A 110 11.21 -6.25 -3.22
CA ALA A 110 10.75 -4.93 -2.84
C ALA A 110 9.92 -4.30 -3.98
N THR A 111 8.67 -3.96 -3.70
CA THR A 111 7.75 -3.42 -4.71
C THR A 111 7.85 -1.90 -4.83
N SER A 112 8.32 -1.25 -3.75
CA SER A 112 8.52 0.18 -3.66
C SER A 112 9.98 0.54 -3.30
N LEU A 113 10.32 1.81 -3.51
CA LEU A 113 11.61 2.35 -3.07
C LEU A 113 11.71 2.33 -1.53
N GLU A 114 10.60 2.59 -0.84
CA GLU A 114 10.50 2.49 0.63
C GLU A 114 10.79 1.08 1.12
N ASP A 115 10.20 0.06 0.50
CA ASP A 115 10.46 -1.35 0.84
C ASP A 115 11.95 -1.68 0.66
N SER A 116 12.55 -1.20 -0.44
CA SER A 116 13.97 -1.42 -0.75
C SER A 116 14.88 -0.77 0.30
N MET A 117 14.51 0.42 0.77
CA MET A 117 15.27 1.17 1.79
C MET A 117 15.12 0.52 3.17
N ASN A 118 13.90 0.19 3.57
CA ASN A 118 13.63 -0.46 4.86
C ASN A 118 14.32 -1.83 4.93
N LEU A 119 14.33 -2.58 3.83
CA LEU A 119 15.06 -3.83 3.72
C LEU A 119 16.58 -3.63 3.88
N ALA A 120 17.17 -2.64 3.20
CA ALA A 120 18.60 -2.38 3.31
C ALA A 120 19.01 -1.92 4.72
N ILE A 121 18.20 -1.11 5.38
CA ILE A 121 18.40 -0.73 6.78
C ILE A 121 18.32 -1.98 7.66
N SER A 122 17.28 -2.80 7.49
CA SER A 122 17.08 -4.04 8.26
C SER A 122 18.22 -5.05 8.10
N TYR A 123 18.75 -5.19 6.89
CA TYR A 123 19.90 -6.05 6.63
C TYR A 123 21.16 -5.57 7.37
N ASN A 124 21.46 -4.27 7.31
CA ASN A 124 22.60 -3.70 8.02
C ASN A 124 22.43 -3.80 9.54
N LEU A 125 21.22 -3.58 10.05
CA LEU A 125 20.87 -3.78 11.44
C LEU A 125 21.10 -5.22 11.87
N LYS A 126 20.58 -6.21 11.12
CA LYS A 126 20.81 -7.62 11.42
C LYS A 126 22.30 -7.95 11.41
N LYS A 127 23.06 -7.50 10.41
CA LYS A 127 24.50 -7.75 10.37
C LYS A 127 25.20 -7.21 11.62
N ASN A 128 24.92 -5.96 12.00
CA ASN A 128 25.46 -5.37 13.22
C ASN A 128 25.04 -6.16 14.47
N LEU A 129 23.79 -6.62 14.54
CA LEU A 129 23.29 -7.43 15.66
C LEU A 129 23.91 -8.83 15.68
N ASP A 130 24.13 -9.46 14.53
CA ASP A 130 24.77 -10.77 14.44
C ASP A 130 26.24 -10.68 14.87
N GLU A 131 26.93 -9.60 14.53
CA GLU A 131 28.31 -9.37 14.95
C GLU A 131 28.43 -9.02 16.45
N ASN A 132 27.43 -8.34 17.02
CA ASN A 132 27.52 -7.77 18.37
C ASN A 132 26.60 -8.41 19.41
N VAL A 133 25.63 -9.25 19.06
CA VAL A 133 24.55 -9.67 19.98
C VAL A 133 24.33 -11.19 20.04
N THR A 134 24.46 -11.94 18.94
CA THR A 134 24.06 -13.36 18.84
C THR A 134 25.05 -14.38 19.43
N SER A 135 25.85 -14.01 20.42
CA SER A 135 26.83 -14.90 21.04
C SER A 135 26.25 -15.92 22.04
N ASP A 136 24.96 -15.86 22.37
CA ASP A 136 24.30 -16.70 23.37
C ASP A 136 23.13 -17.51 22.79
N ASP A 137 23.01 -18.78 23.17
CA ASP A 137 21.89 -19.69 22.81
C ASP A 137 20.50 -19.17 23.26
N ASP A 138 20.48 -18.20 24.18
CA ASP A 138 19.27 -17.57 24.72
C ASP A 138 18.76 -16.39 23.85
N ILE A 139 19.44 -16.06 22.75
CA ILE A 139 19.11 -14.95 21.83
C ILE A 139 18.96 -15.48 20.40
N GLN A 140 17.82 -15.19 19.78
CA GLN A 140 17.56 -15.50 18.38
C GLN A 140 17.22 -14.22 17.62
N VAL A 141 18.01 -13.89 16.60
CA VAL A 141 17.75 -12.76 15.69
C VAL A 141 17.16 -13.29 14.40
N ASP A 142 16.04 -12.71 13.98
CA ASP A 142 15.35 -13.02 12.74
C ASP A 142 15.00 -11.71 12.00
N ILE A 143 14.87 -11.78 10.68
CA ILE A 143 14.28 -10.70 9.88
C ILE A 143 12.96 -11.23 9.34
N ASP A 144 11.90 -10.49 9.58
CA ASP A 144 10.63 -10.69 8.89
C ASP A 144 10.35 -9.47 8.03
N GLU A 145 10.30 -9.66 6.71
CA GLU A 145 10.13 -8.62 5.69
C GLU A 145 11.13 -7.47 5.82
N THR A 146 10.76 -6.43 6.56
CA THR A 146 11.51 -5.17 6.72
C THR A 146 11.74 -4.82 8.19
N VAL A 147 11.59 -5.79 9.09
CA VAL A 147 11.67 -5.57 10.53
C VAL A 147 12.61 -6.59 11.14
N VAL A 148 13.53 -6.11 11.98
CA VAL A 148 14.45 -6.98 12.70
C VAL A 148 13.83 -7.39 14.02
N MET A 149 13.66 -8.69 14.24
CA MET A 149 13.10 -9.26 15.45
C MET A 149 14.17 -10.01 16.25
N ILE A 150 14.30 -9.67 17.52
CA ILE A 150 15.21 -10.31 18.47
C ILE A 150 14.35 -10.99 19.53
N ASN A 151 14.27 -12.31 19.50
CA ASN A 151 13.61 -13.07 20.54
C ASN A 151 14.64 -13.40 21.63
N VAL A 152 14.34 -12.98 22.85
CA VAL A 152 15.19 -13.20 24.02
C VAL A 152 14.44 -14.03 25.05
N SER A 153 15.10 -15.09 25.52
CA SER A 153 14.61 -15.94 26.60
C SER A 153 14.39 -15.15 27.88
N ASP A 154 13.22 -15.28 28.50
CA ASP A 154 12.92 -14.61 29.77
C ASP A 154 13.88 -15.02 30.90
N LYS A 155 14.50 -16.20 30.81
CA LYS A 155 15.45 -16.69 31.82
C LYS A 155 16.74 -15.85 31.84
N LEU A 156 17.12 -15.29 30.70
CA LEU A 156 18.24 -14.37 30.59
C LEU A 156 17.88 -13.00 31.18
N LEU A 157 16.67 -12.52 30.85
CA LEU A 157 16.20 -11.19 31.20
C LEU A 157 15.67 -11.03 32.62
N PHE A 158 15.02 -12.05 33.17
CA PHE A 158 14.26 -11.95 34.42
C PHE A 158 14.45 -13.16 35.32
N ASN A 159 14.29 -12.94 36.63
CA ASN A 159 14.09 -14.03 37.57
C ASN A 159 12.65 -14.58 37.48
N SER A 160 12.45 -15.83 37.87
CA SER A 160 11.13 -16.47 37.85
C SER A 160 10.08 -15.67 38.62
N GLY A 161 8.93 -15.39 37.99
CA GLY A 161 7.83 -14.62 38.59
C GLY A 161 8.14 -13.15 38.88
N SER A 162 9.21 -12.61 38.30
CA SER A 162 9.67 -11.23 38.50
C SER A 162 9.68 -10.48 37.16
N TYR A 163 9.53 -9.15 37.25
CA TYR A 163 9.79 -8.19 36.18
C TYR A 163 11.07 -7.38 36.43
N ARG A 164 11.76 -7.63 37.54
CA ARG A 164 13.09 -7.05 37.79
C ARG A 164 14.09 -7.67 36.84
N VAL A 165 14.74 -6.80 36.06
CA VAL A 165 15.75 -7.18 35.09
C VAL A 165 16.96 -7.79 35.81
N SER A 166 17.41 -8.92 35.29
CA SER A 166 18.55 -9.68 35.78
C SER A 166 19.85 -8.98 35.39
N ARG A 167 20.87 -9.04 36.25
CA ARG A 167 22.21 -8.56 35.90
C ARG A 167 22.83 -9.32 34.73
N LYS A 168 22.35 -10.53 34.42
CA LYS A 168 22.79 -11.30 33.25
C LYS A 168 22.39 -10.63 31.93
N ALA A 169 21.34 -9.83 31.94
CA ALA A 169 20.87 -9.11 30.77
C ALA A 169 21.67 -7.83 30.48
N ASP A 170 22.51 -7.38 31.40
CA ASP A 170 23.17 -6.07 31.33
C ASP A 170 24.03 -5.94 30.07
N ASP A 171 24.84 -6.96 29.79
CA ASP A 171 25.70 -7.02 28.60
C ASP A 171 24.90 -7.06 27.28
N LEU A 172 23.80 -7.82 27.25
CA LEU A 172 22.87 -7.84 26.12
C LEU A 172 22.22 -6.46 25.89
N LEU A 173 21.66 -5.87 26.95
CA LEU A 173 20.96 -4.59 26.87
C LEU A 173 21.92 -3.45 26.49
N LYS A 174 23.18 -3.52 26.94
CA LYS A 174 24.22 -2.60 26.52
C LYS A 174 24.48 -2.68 25.02
N ARG A 175 24.73 -3.88 24.49
CA ARG A 175 25.04 -4.06 23.05
C ARG A 175 23.85 -3.68 22.17
N LEU A 176 22.64 -3.99 22.63
CA LEU A 176 21.41 -3.54 21.98
C LEU A 176 21.32 -2.01 21.99
N ALA A 177 21.56 -1.36 23.13
CA ALA A 177 21.54 0.10 23.22
C ALA A 177 22.60 0.76 22.34
N ASP A 178 23.80 0.18 22.25
CA ASP A 178 24.87 0.68 21.37
C ASP A 178 24.40 0.69 19.90
N VAL A 179 23.73 -0.37 19.43
CA VAL A 179 23.15 -0.44 18.08
C VAL A 179 22.01 0.57 17.89
N ILE A 180 21.12 0.71 18.88
CA ILE A 180 19.99 1.66 18.79
C ILE A 180 20.49 3.11 18.77
N ASN A 181 21.57 3.40 19.49
CA ASN A 181 22.16 4.72 19.58
C ASN A 181 22.99 5.06 18.33
N SER A 182 23.63 4.08 17.69
CA SER A 182 24.32 4.29 16.42
C SER A 182 23.37 4.56 15.25
N GLU A 183 22.11 4.10 15.36
CA GLU A 183 21.12 4.21 14.29
C GLU A 183 20.05 5.26 14.63
N PRO A 184 20.14 6.49 14.12
CA PRO A 184 19.24 7.56 14.51
C PRO A 184 17.80 7.38 13.97
N ALA A 185 17.65 6.62 12.88
CA ALA A 185 16.40 6.42 12.13
C ALA A 185 15.72 5.07 12.43
N VAL A 186 15.73 4.64 13.69
CA VAL A 186 15.02 3.43 14.12
C VAL A 186 14.16 3.71 15.34
N GLU A 187 13.10 2.93 15.46
CA GLU A 187 12.27 2.77 16.65
C GLU A 187 12.40 1.34 17.18
N VAL A 188 12.15 1.16 18.47
CA VAL A 188 12.36 -0.10 19.16
C VAL A 188 11.13 -0.43 19.98
N MET A 189 10.45 -1.50 19.60
CA MET A 189 9.31 -2.03 20.33
C MET A 189 9.72 -3.25 21.14
N VAL A 190 9.45 -3.23 22.44
CA VAL A 190 9.67 -4.36 23.35
C VAL A 190 8.32 -4.99 23.67
N GLU A 191 8.10 -6.20 23.15
CA GLU A 191 6.91 -7.02 23.37
C GLU A 191 7.17 -8.11 24.42
N GLY A 192 6.40 -8.10 25.51
CA GLY A 192 6.45 -9.14 26.53
C GLY A 192 5.47 -10.27 26.23
N HIS A 193 5.92 -11.52 26.36
CA HIS A 193 5.08 -12.70 26.25
C HIS A 193 5.19 -13.57 27.50
N THR A 194 4.10 -14.25 27.87
CA THR A 194 4.06 -15.17 29.00
C THR A 194 3.66 -16.57 28.53
N ASP A 195 3.80 -17.56 29.42
CA ASP A 195 3.10 -18.83 29.27
C ASP A 195 1.65 -18.70 29.75
N ASP A 196 0.91 -19.82 29.70
CA ASP A 196 -0.49 -19.92 30.11
C ASP A 196 -0.69 -19.99 31.63
N GLN A 197 0.39 -20.01 32.43
CA GLN A 197 0.27 -20.11 33.87
C GLN A 197 -0.17 -18.78 34.43
N THR A 198 -1.19 -18.81 35.29
CA THR A 198 -1.66 -17.60 35.97
C THR A 198 -0.64 -17.13 36.99
N VAL A 199 -0.51 -15.81 37.12
CA VAL A 199 0.24 -15.21 38.22
C VAL A 199 -0.30 -15.71 39.57
N LYS A 200 0.62 -15.94 40.52
CA LYS A 200 0.29 -16.54 41.80
C LYS A 200 -0.75 -15.69 42.55
N PRO A 201 -1.77 -16.31 43.20
CA PRO A 201 -2.69 -15.59 44.05
C PRO A 201 -1.97 -14.76 45.12
N GLY A 202 -2.30 -13.47 45.21
CA GLY A 202 -1.66 -12.53 46.13
C GLY A 202 -0.38 -11.86 45.60
N ALA A 203 0.01 -12.11 44.35
CA ALA A 203 1.03 -11.29 43.68
C ALA A 203 0.54 -9.85 43.49
N TYR A 204 1.47 -8.89 43.47
CA TYR A 204 1.17 -7.48 43.17
C TYR A 204 0.66 -7.28 41.73
N ILE A 205 1.00 -8.23 40.84
CA ILE A 205 0.62 -8.25 39.43
C ILE A 205 -0.71 -9.01 39.29
N LYS A 206 -1.69 -8.41 38.62
CA LYS A 206 -3.06 -8.94 38.52
C LYS A 206 -3.18 -10.14 37.59
N ASP A 207 -2.56 -10.07 36.42
CA ASP A 207 -2.66 -11.10 35.37
C ASP A 207 -1.41 -11.10 34.45
N ASN A 208 -1.45 -11.95 33.42
CA ASN A 208 -0.38 -12.05 32.44
C ASN A 208 -0.28 -10.84 31.49
N TRP A 209 -1.36 -10.04 31.35
CA TRP A 209 -1.29 -8.77 30.63
C TRP A 209 -0.42 -7.79 31.39
N GLU A 210 -0.69 -7.61 32.69
CA GLU A 210 0.12 -6.74 33.53
C GLU A 210 1.57 -7.25 33.63
N LEU A 211 1.78 -8.57 33.77
CA LEU A 211 3.13 -9.14 33.80
C LEU A 211 3.92 -8.84 32.53
N SER A 212 3.32 -9.06 31.36
CA SER A 212 3.99 -8.84 30.07
C SER A 212 4.34 -7.38 29.85
N VAL A 213 3.41 -6.45 30.09
CA VAL A 213 3.65 -5.01 29.92
C VAL A 213 4.69 -4.49 30.93
N GLN A 214 4.65 -4.95 32.19
CA GLN A 214 5.62 -4.55 33.21
C GLN A 214 7.04 -5.01 32.86
N ARG A 215 7.19 -6.22 32.30
CA ARG A 215 8.49 -6.71 31.82
C ARG A 215 9.04 -5.86 30.69
N SER A 216 8.23 -5.55 29.68
CA SER A 216 8.64 -4.67 28.58
C SER A 216 9.05 -3.29 29.08
N THR A 217 8.26 -2.72 29.98
CA THR A 217 8.55 -1.41 30.58
C THR A 217 9.85 -1.43 31.39
N ALA A 218 10.13 -2.53 32.10
CA ALA A 218 11.36 -2.67 32.87
C ALA A 218 12.60 -2.67 31.95
N ILE A 219 12.54 -3.36 30.81
CA ILE A 219 13.63 -3.34 29.81
C ILE A 219 13.82 -1.95 29.22
N ILE A 220 12.73 -1.27 28.86
CA ILE A 220 12.78 0.11 28.34
C ILE A 220 13.43 1.07 29.33
N ARG A 221 13.09 0.97 30.62
CA ARG A 221 13.72 1.78 31.66
C ARG A 221 15.21 1.50 31.79
N GLU A 222 15.62 0.24 31.69
CA GLU A 222 17.06 -0.09 31.69
C GLU A 222 17.79 0.53 30.49
N LEU A 223 17.21 0.43 29.28
CA LEU A 223 17.75 1.04 28.06
C LEU A 223 17.84 2.57 28.18
N GLN A 224 16.79 3.21 28.69
CA GLN A 224 16.75 4.66 28.91
C GLN A 224 17.71 5.11 30.00
N ASP A 225 17.56 4.58 31.22
CA ASP A 225 18.17 5.15 32.42
C ASP A 225 19.66 4.80 32.53
N LYS A 226 20.08 3.64 32.03
CA LYS A 226 21.50 3.20 32.11
C LYS A 226 22.27 3.40 30.82
N TYR A 227 21.61 3.20 29.68
CA TYR A 227 22.28 3.20 28.37
C TYR A 227 21.91 4.40 27.51
N ASN A 228 21.15 5.35 28.06
CA ASN A 228 20.85 6.64 27.46
C ASN A 228 20.22 6.52 26.06
N VAL A 229 19.39 5.50 25.86
CA VAL A 229 18.57 5.39 24.66
C VAL A 229 17.47 6.44 24.71
N ASP A 230 17.28 7.16 23.61
CA ASP A 230 16.25 8.18 23.47
C ASP A 230 14.85 7.58 23.73
N PRO A 231 14.12 8.06 24.76
CA PRO A 231 12.79 7.55 25.09
C PRO A 231 11.79 7.68 23.94
N ALA A 232 11.98 8.65 23.04
CA ALA A 232 11.11 8.82 21.87
C ALA A 232 11.22 7.66 20.87
N LYS A 233 12.29 6.85 20.94
CA LYS A 233 12.46 5.64 20.14
C LYS A 233 11.84 4.39 20.77
N LEU A 234 11.39 4.44 22.03
CA LEU A 234 11.07 3.24 22.81
C LEU A 234 9.55 3.01 22.95
N ILE A 235 9.09 1.82 22.57
CA ILE A 235 7.68 1.42 22.63
C ILE A 235 7.55 0.17 23.51
N ALA A 236 6.74 0.24 24.58
CA ALA A 236 6.43 -0.92 25.43
C ALA A 236 5.10 -1.55 25.02
N ALA A 237 5.11 -2.84 24.75
CA ALA A 237 3.93 -3.62 24.44
C ALA A 237 3.92 -4.94 25.21
N GLY A 238 2.72 -5.48 25.46
CA GLY A 238 2.52 -6.79 26.07
C GLY A 238 1.54 -7.59 25.24
N ARG A 239 1.75 -8.91 25.15
CA ARG A 239 0.89 -9.84 24.41
C ARG A 239 0.32 -10.94 25.30
N SER A 240 0.61 -10.90 26.60
CA SER A 240 0.17 -11.92 27.56
C SER A 240 0.52 -13.33 27.05
N SER A 241 -0.37 -14.31 27.25
CA SER A 241 -0.22 -15.70 26.82
C SER A 241 -0.88 -16.00 25.46
N TYR A 242 -1.43 -14.99 24.78
CA TYR A 242 -2.31 -15.19 23.60
C TYR A 242 -1.57 -15.38 22.27
N LEU A 243 -0.25 -15.15 22.24
CA LEU A 243 0.61 -15.41 21.08
C LEU A 243 1.74 -16.41 21.42
N PRO A 244 1.41 -17.68 21.71
CA PRO A 244 2.39 -18.72 21.98
C PRO A 244 3.15 -19.10 20.69
N LEU A 245 4.43 -19.44 20.81
CA LEU A 245 5.22 -20.04 19.71
C LEU A 245 4.96 -21.54 19.59
N VAL A 246 4.70 -22.18 20.72
CA VAL A 246 4.50 -23.62 20.86
C VAL A 246 3.37 -23.89 21.84
N ASP A 247 2.81 -25.10 21.82
CA ASP A 247 1.76 -25.47 22.77
C ASP A 247 2.27 -25.43 24.22
N ASN A 248 1.42 -25.08 25.19
CA ASN A 248 1.81 -24.97 26.60
C ASN A 248 1.80 -26.31 27.36
N ALA A 249 1.82 -27.44 26.65
CA ALA A 249 1.71 -28.78 27.22
C ALA A 249 2.85 -29.11 28.19
N THR A 250 4.10 -28.82 27.81
CA THR A 250 5.29 -29.20 28.60
C THR A 250 5.93 -28.00 29.30
N LYS A 251 6.77 -28.27 30.31
CA LYS A 251 7.49 -27.19 31.02
C LYS A 251 8.51 -26.51 30.10
N GLU A 252 9.10 -27.30 29.21
CA GLU A 252 10.05 -26.90 28.19
C GLU A 252 9.39 -25.97 27.15
N ASP A 253 8.19 -26.32 26.69
CA ASP A 253 7.46 -25.50 25.72
C ASP A 253 6.93 -24.21 26.34
N ARG A 254 6.43 -24.26 27.60
CA ARG A 254 6.14 -23.05 28.37
C ARG A 254 7.35 -22.15 28.51
N ALA A 255 8.56 -22.71 28.64
CA ALA A 255 9.78 -21.92 28.70
C ALA A 255 10.09 -21.16 27.41
N LYS A 256 9.78 -21.73 26.25
CA LYS A 256 9.89 -21.05 24.95
C LYS A 256 8.85 -19.93 24.79
N ASN A 257 7.66 -20.11 25.35
CA ASN A 257 6.61 -19.09 25.31
C ASN A 257 6.90 -17.88 26.20
N ARG A 258 7.60 -18.07 27.32
CA ARG A 258 8.13 -16.98 28.16
C ARG A 258 9.33 -16.32 27.50
N ARG A 259 9.06 -15.28 26.73
CA ARG A 259 10.07 -14.54 25.97
C ARG A 259 9.75 -13.05 25.94
N THR A 260 10.78 -12.27 25.73
CA THR A 260 10.64 -10.87 25.33
C THR A 260 11.11 -10.76 23.89
N ARG A 261 10.27 -10.19 23.04
CA ARG A 261 10.59 -9.90 21.65
C ARG A 261 10.94 -8.43 21.53
N ILE A 262 12.11 -8.13 21.01
CA ILE A 262 12.57 -6.77 20.75
C ILE A 262 12.55 -6.59 19.23
N ILE A 263 11.82 -5.59 18.78
CA ILE A 263 11.51 -5.36 17.37
C ILE A 263 12.13 -4.01 17.02
N ILE A 264 13.09 -4.00 16.09
CA ILE A 264 13.69 -2.78 15.57
C ILE A 264 13.00 -2.43 14.26
N LEU A 265 12.30 -1.32 14.29
CA LEU A 265 11.50 -0.78 13.18
C LEU A 265 12.32 0.31 12.49
N PRO A 266 12.65 0.18 11.19
CA PRO A 266 13.21 1.30 10.45
C PRO A 266 12.19 2.44 10.38
N ASN A 267 12.64 3.68 10.60
CA ASN A 267 11.83 4.88 10.47
C ASN A 267 12.34 5.68 9.26
N LEU A 268 11.71 5.45 8.10
CA LEU A 268 12.12 6.05 6.84
C LEU A 268 12.00 7.57 6.85
N ASP A 269 10.94 8.13 7.41
CA ASP A 269 10.75 9.58 7.49
C ASP A 269 11.91 10.24 8.24
N LYS A 270 12.32 9.64 9.36
CA LYS A 270 13.46 10.10 10.14
C LYS A 270 14.76 9.93 9.37
N PHE A 271 14.96 8.82 8.66
CA PHE A 271 16.12 8.62 7.79
C PHE A 271 16.21 9.74 6.74
N LEU A 272 15.13 10.00 6.00
CA LEU A 272 15.07 11.03 4.97
C LEU A 272 15.29 12.44 5.56
N SER A 273 14.75 12.71 6.74
CA SER A 273 14.95 13.99 7.44
C SER A 273 16.43 14.24 7.80
N LEU A 274 17.14 13.20 8.26
CA LEU A 274 18.55 13.32 8.64
C LEU A 274 19.41 13.54 7.41
N VAL A 275 19.14 12.77 6.37
CA VAL A 275 19.89 12.80 5.11
C VAL A 275 19.66 14.11 4.33
N SER A 276 18.50 14.75 4.46
CA SER A 276 18.24 16.09 3.91
C SER A 276 18.75 17.23 4.78
N SER A 277 18.92 17.03 6.09
CA SER A 277 19.42 18.05 7.03
C SER A 277 20.95 18.18 7.10
N THR A 278 21.69 17.29 6.44
CA THR A 278 23.17 17.26 6.48
C THR A 278 23.83 18.11 5.38
N ASP A 279 23.03 18.90 4.64
CA ASP A 279 23.47 19.81 3.57
C ASP A 279 23.62 21.27 4.05
#